data_AF-A0A832CLY5-F1
#
_entry.id   AF-A0A832CLY5-F1
#
_cell.length_a   1.000
_cell.length_b   1.000
_cell.length_c   1.000
_cell.angle_alpha   90.00
_cell.angle_beta   90.00
_cell.angle_gamma   90.00
#
_symmetry.space_group_name_H-M   'P 1'
#
loop_
_entity.id
_entity.type
_entity.pdbx_description
1 polymer ?
#
loop_
_entity_poly.entity_id
_entity_poly.type
_entity_poly.pdbx_seq_one_letter_code
_entity_poly.pdbx_strand_id
1 'polypeptide(L)'
;METQIEKLVTLLRQHLVVQGELLALLEQQHLDILANNVDQTLVSTGEIQVVCKKIIEMRTQILKEFGIPVWETQRKLDEHSTLFRHIPEVYRPLVVALIDEMRNLNTKIHTQLAQNIQALAVSTTKMQEILRSISNSRKIRTDLHLPNHHARR
;
A
#
# COMPACT_ATOMS: atom_id res chain seq x y z
N MET A 1 18.11 24.65 -20.29
CA MET A 1 16.71 24.17 -20.25
C MET A 1 16.62 22.70 -20.61
N GLU A 2 17.27 22.23 -21.68
CA GLU A 2 17.27 20.81 -22.10
C GLU A 2 17.80 19.84 -21.02
N THR A 3 18.90 20.19 -20.37
CA THR A 3 19.47 19.38 -19.27
C THR A 3 18.55 19.28 -18.03
N GLN A 4 17.72 20.30 -17.79
CA GLN A 4 16.78 20.28 -16.66
C GLN A 4 15.59 19.37 -16.95
N ILE A 5 15.04 19.40 -18.18
CA ILE A 5 13.93 18.52 -18.54
C ILE A 5 14.36 17.05 -18.61
N GLU A 6 15.57 16.77 -19.08
CA GLU A 6 16.16 15.41 -19.05
C GLU A 6 16.30 14.89 -17.61
N LYS A 7 16.72 15.76 -16.68
CA LYS A 7 16.78 15.41 -15.26
C LYS A 7 15.40 15.11 -14.68
N LEU A 8 14.39 15.92 -15.01
CA LEU A 8 13.00 15.66 -14.60
C LEU A 8 12.49 14.32 -15.13
N VAL A 9 12.68 14.06 -16.42
CA VAL A 9 12.30 12.78 -17.05
C VAL A 9 12.98 11.60 -16.36
N THR A 10 14.26 11.74 -16.02
CA THR A 10 15.02 10.71 -15.31
C THR A 10 14.42 10.45 -13.92
N LEU A 11 14.11 11.50 -13.16
CA LEU A 11 13.49 11.37 -11.84
C LEU A 11 12.09 10.77 -11.91
N LEU A 12 11.27 11.16 -12.90
CA LEU A 12 9.94 10.58 -13.10
C LEU A 12 10.02 9.09 -13.44
N ARG A 13 10.97 8.68 -14.30
CA ARG A 13 11.20 7.26 -14.60
C ARG A 13 11.64 6.48 -13.37
N GLN A 14 12.58 7.01 -12.60
CA GLN A 14 13.01 6.37 -11.36
C GLN A 14 11.83 6.25 -10.38
N HIS A 15 10.99 7.29 -10.28
CA HIS A 15 9.83 7.27 -9.38
C HIS A 15 8.83 6.19 -9.81
N LEU A 16 8.61 6.04 -11.12
CA LEU A 16 7.77 4.98 -11.66
C LEU A 16 8.31 3.58 -11.31
N VAL A 17 9.63 3.36 -11.42
CA VAL A 17 10.26 2.09 -11.04
C VAL A 17 10.04 1.79 -9.56
N VAL A 18 10.27 2.76 -8.68
CA VAL A 18 10.09 2.59 -7.23
C VAL A 18 8.63 2.33 -6.86
N GLN A 19 7.68 2.95 -7.55
CA GLN A 19 6.26 2.63 -7.37
C GLN A 19 5.93 1.21 -7.86
N GLY A 20 6.60 0.72 -8.90
CA GLY A 20 6.48 -0.65 -9.37
C GLY A 20 7.00 -1.65 -8.34
N GLU A 21 8.15 -1.35 -7.72
CA GLU A 21 8.70 -2.10 -6.59
C GLU A 21 7.70 -2.17 -5.43
N LEU A 22 7.05 -1.04 -5.09
CA LEU A 22 6.02 -1.01 -4.04
C LEU A 22 4.82 -1.90 -4.37
N LEU A 23 4.32 -1.84 -5.61
CA LEU A 23 3.19 -2.67 -6.01
C LEU A 23 3.52 -4.17 -5.88
N ALA A 24 4.69 -4.58 -6.38
CA ALA A 24 5.13 -5.98 -6.29
C ALA A 24 5.24 -6.45 -4.83
N LEU A 25 5.77 -5.61 -3.94
CA LEU A 25 5.83 -5.93 -2.50
C LEU A 25 4.43 -6.06 -1.87
N LEU A 26 3.49 -5.19 -2.25
CA LEU A 26 2.11 -5.26 -1.75
C LEU A 26 1.37 -6.50 -2.25
N GLU A 27 1.58 -6.89 -3.51
CA GLU A 27 1.04 -8.11 -4.10
C GLU A 27 1.63 -9.36 -3.41
N GLN A 28 2.94 -9.38 -3.17
CA GLN A 28 3.58 -10.47 -2.44
C GLN A 28 3.07 -10.58 -1.00
N GLN A 29 2.99 -9.45 -0.28
CA GLN A 29 2.43 -9.41 1.06
C GLN A 29 0.97 -9.92 1.09
N HIS A 30 0.18 -9.66 0.05
CA HIS A 30 -1.18 -10.18 -0.05
C HIS A 30 -1.19 -11.72 -0.01
N LEU A 31 -0.32 -12.35 -0.79
CA LEU A 31 -0.18 -13.80 -0.83
C LEU A 31 0.25 -14.36 0.52
N ASP A 32 1.19 -13.70 1.20
CA ASP A 32 1.64 -14.10 2.53
C ASP A 32 0.53 -13.97 3.59
N ILE A 33 -0.30 -12.93 3.51
CA ILE A 33 -1.48 -12.76 4.38
C ILE A 33 -2.48 -13.91 4.15
N LEU A 34 -2.80 -14.21 2.88
CA LEU A 34 -3.72 -15.30 2.54
C LEU A 34 -3.19 -16.68 2.98
N ALA A 35 -1.87 -16.87 2.92
CA ALA A 35 -1.19 -18.07 3.40
C ALA A 35 -1.04 -18.12 4.94
N ASN A 36 -1.46 -17.08 5.66
CA ASN A 36 -1.22 -16.88 7.10
C ASN A 36 0.28 -16.95 7.48
N ASN A 37 1.16 -16.51 6.58
CA ASN A 37 2.59 -16.44 6.81
C ASN A 37 2.95 -15.15 7.56
N VAL A 38 2.78 -15.16 8.87
CA VAL A 38 2.94 -13.98 9.73
C VAL A 38 4.36 -13.42 9.67
N ASP A 39 5.37 -14.29 9.68
CA ASP A 39 6.77 -13.87 9.65
C ASP A 39 7.10 -13.11 8.35
N GLN A 40 6.69 -13.63 7.19
CA GLN A 40 6.90 -12.93 5.92
C GLN A 40 6.04 -11.68 5.76
N THR A 41 4.84 -11.68 6.35
CA THR A 41 4.01 -10.46 6.40
C THR A 41 4.71 -9.34 7.19
N LEU A 42 5.43 -9.68 8.27
CA LEU A 42 6.20 -8.71 9.04
C LEU A 42 7.47 -8.25 8.30
N VAL A 43 8.18 -9.16 7.63
CA VAL A 43 9.34 -8.81 6.79
C VAL A 43 8.93 -7.84 5.68
N SER A 44 7.90 -8.20 4.89
CA SER A 44 7.39 -7.35 3.81
C SER A 44 6.91 -5.98 4.31
N THR A 45 6.39 -5.88 5.54
CA THR A 45 6.02 -4.60 6.15
C THR A 45 7.23 -3.66 6.30
N GLY A 46 8.39 -4.19 6.73
CA GLY A 46 9.62 -3.42 6.82
C GLY A 46 10.11 -2.95 5.44
N GLU A 47 10.08 -3.84 4.45
CA GLU A 47 10.47 -3.52 3.07
C GLU A 47 9.56 -2.45 2.44
N ILE A 48 8.25 -2.58 2.63
CA ILE A 48 7.25 -1.59 2.20
C ILE A 48 7.54 -0.22 2.83
N GLN A 49 7.89 -0.16 4.12
CA GLN A 49 8.24 1.10 4.80
C GLN A 49 9.46 1.77 4.17
N VAL A 50 10.50 1.00 3.85
CA VAL A 50 11.70 1.51 3.17
C VAL A 50 11.36 2.09 1.80
N VAL A 51 10.57 1.37 1.00
CA VAL A 51 10.16 1.84 -0.32
C VAL A 51 9.25 3.09 -0.23
N CYS A 52 8.32 3.13 0.74
CA CYS A 52 7.48 4.31 0.98
C CYS A 52 8.32 5.54 1.32
N LYS A 53 9.37 5.38 2.14
CA LYS A 53 10.29 6.47 2.47
C LYS A 53 11.01 7.00 1.22
N LYS A 54 11.50 6.09 0.36
CA LYS A 54 12.15 6.45 -0.91
C LYS A 54 11.19 7.24 -1.82
N ILE A 55 9.93 6.83 -1.92
CA ILE A 55 8.89 7.56 -2.67
C ILE A 55 8.71 8.99 -2.13
N ILE A 56 8.64 9.16 -0.80
CA ILE A 56 8.48 10.48 -0.17
C ILE A 56 9.70 11.38 -0.45
N GLU A 57 10.90 10.82 -0.36
CA GLU A 57 12.15 11.54 -0.64
C GLU A 57 12.20 12.01 -2.09
N MET A 58 11.87 11.14 -3.05
CA MET A 58 11.83 11.48 -4.47
C MET A 58 10.78 12.54 -4.80
N ARG A 59 9.58 12.44 -4.21
CA ARG A 59 8.54 13.46 -4.32
C ARG A 59 9.01 14.82 -3.79
N THR A 60 9.72 14.81 -2.67
CA THR A 60 10.30 16.01 -2.08
C THR A 60 11.39 16.59 -2.97
N GLN A 61 12.20 15.75 -3.61
CA GLN A 61 13.24 16.17 -4.56
C GLN A 61 12.61 16.83 -5.80
N ILE A 62 11.59 16.21 -6.40
CA ILE A 62 10.88 16.74 -7.56
C ILE A 62 10.28 18.12 -7.24
N LEU A 63 9.65 18.26 -6.07
CA LEU A 63 9.12 19.55 -5.60
C LEU A 63 10.22 20.60 -5.43
N LYS A 64 11.34 20.26 -4.77
CA LYS A 64 12.43 21.21 -4.50
C LYS A 64 13.15 21.67 -5.77
N GLU A 65 13.39 20.75 -6.69
CA GLU A 65 14.22 21.04 -7.88
C GLU A 65 13.42 21.65 -9.03
N PHE A 66 12.12 21.35 -9.13
CA PHE A 66 11.30 21.74 -10.28
C PHE A 66 10.06 22.55 -9.88
N GLY A 67 9.80 22.73 -8.58
CA GLY A 67 8.61 23.44 -8.09
C GLY A 67 7.30 22.69 -8.32
N ILE A 68 7.38 21.39 -8.64
CA ILE A 68 6.21 20.58 -9.03
C ILE A 68 5.59 19.97 -7.78
N PRO A 69 4.38 20.37 -7.40
CA PRO A 69 3.73 19.79 -6.24
C PRO A 69 3.30 18.34 -6.53
N VAL A 70 3.35 17.52 -5.48
CA VAL A 70 3.06 16.08 -5.55
C VAL A 70 1.70 15.78 -6.18
N TRP A 71 0.69 16.62 -5.89
CA TRP A 71 -0.66 16.44 -6.42
C TRP A 71 -0.73 16.61 -7.95
N GLU A 72 0.17 17.38 -8.57
CA GLU A 72 0.23 17.50 -10.04
C GLU A 72 0.68 16.19 -10.68
N THR A 73 1.58 15.45 -10.03
CA THR A 73 2.03 14.12 -10.51
C THR A 73 0.99 13.01 -10.31
N GLN A 74 -0.13 13.32 -9.65
CA GLN A 74 -1.22 12.39 -9.36
C GLN A 74 -2.50 12.71 -10.14
N ARG A 75 -2.55 13.86 -10.82
CA ARG A 75 -3.69 14.26 -11.66
C ARG A 75 -3.36 14.02 -13.12
N LYS A 76 -4.40 13.97 -13.95
CA LYS A 76 -4.21 14.02 -15.41
C LYS A 76 -3.55 15.37 -15.71
N LEU A 77 -2.40 15.33 -16.38
CA LEU A 77 -1.83 16.53 -16.97
C LEU A 77 -2.75 17.00 -18.09
N ASP A 78 -3.22 18.23 -17.97
CA ASP A 78 -3.90 18.93 -19.04
C ASP A 78 -3.05 20.15 -19.46
N GLU A 79 -3.47 20.78 -20.55
CA GLU A 79 -2.87 21.99 -21.10
C GLU A 79 -2.90 23.20 -20.15
N HIS A 80 -3.70 23.11 -19.08
CA HIS A 80 -3.81 24.14 -18.05
C HIS A 80 -2.87 23.91 -16.88
N SER A 81 -2.26 22.72 -16.77
CA SER A 81 -1.30 22.44 -15.72
C SER A 81 -0.07 23.35 -15.85
N THR A 82 0.34 23.88 -14.70
CA THR A 82 1.54 24.70 -14.51
C THR A 82 2.78 24.01 -15.04
N LEU A 83 2.84 22.68 -14.90
CA LEU A 83 3.88 21.85 -15.48
C LEU A 83 3.92 21.88 -17.02
N PHE A 84 2.78 21.74 -17.69
CA PHE A 84 2.70 21.57 -19.15
C PHE A 84 3.26 22.76 -19.94
N ARG A 85 3.10 23.98 -19.40
CA ARG A 85 3.60 25.22 -20.02
C ARG A 85 5.13 25.34 -20.00
N HIS A 86 5.80 24.72 -19.05
CA HIS A 86 7.25 24.81 -18.89
C HIS A 86 8.00 23.63 -19.53
N ILE A 87 7.28 22.64 -20.06
CA ILE A 87 7.87 21.50 -20.77
C ILE A 87 8.05 21.85 -22.25
N PRO A 88 9.28 21.73 -22.80
CA PRO A 88 9.52 21.90 -24.24
C PRO A 88 8.65 20.94 -25.05
N GLU A 89 8.15 21.38 -26.20
CA GLU A 89 7.15 20.64 -26.99
C GLU A 89 7.60 19.21 -27.32
N VAL A 90 8.89 19.03 -27.61
CA VAL A 90 9.50 17.73 -27.93
C VAL A 90 9.40 16.73 -26.77
N TYR A 91 9.45 17.21 -25.52
CA TYR A 91 9.39 16.37 -24.32
C TYR A 91 7.97 16.21 -23.76
N ARG A 92 6.99 17.02 -24.20
CA ARG A 92 5.61 16.96 -23.68
C ARG A 92 4.98 15.57 -23.77
N PRO A 93 5.03 14.85 -24.91
CA PRO A 93 4.41 13.53 -25.00
C PRO A 93 4.97 12.54 -23.99
N LEU A 94 6.29 12.57 -23.78
CA LEU A 94 6.98 11.68 -22.84
C LEU A 94 6.60 11.99 -21.39
N VAL A 95 6.61 13.26 -20.99
CA VAL A 95 6.29 13.65 -19.60
C VAL A 95 4.83 13.37 -19.28
N VAL A 96 3.92 13.63 -20.23
CA VAL A 96 2.50 13.28 -20.09
C VAL A 96 2.33 11.78 -19.91
N ALA A 97 2.96 10.96 -20.76
CA ALA A 97 2.89 9.51 -20.65
C ALA A 97 3.42 8.99 -19.31
N LEU A 98 4.54 9.53 -18.82
CA LEU A 98 5.11 9.15 -17.53
C LEU A 98 4.17 9.46 -16.36
N ILE A 99 3.53 10.64 -16.37
CA ILE A 99 2.61 11.02 -15.29
C ILE A 99 1.30 10.24 -15.36
N ASP A 100 0.78 9.98 -16.56
CA ASP A 100 -0.40 9.10 -16.72
C ASP A 100 -0.10 7.67 -16.22
N GLU A 101 1.08 7.13 -16.53
CA GLU A 101 1.49 5.81 -16.04
C GLU A 101 1.65 5.80 -14.52
N MET A 102 2.30 6.82 -13.95
CA MET A 102 2.42 6.98 -12.49
C MET A 102 1.06 7.08 -11.80
N ARG A 103 0.09 7.77 -12.40
CA ARG A 103 -1.27 7.84 -11.89
C ARG A 103 -1.93 6.46 -11.89
N ASN A 104 -1.88 5.76 -13.02
CA ASN A 104 -2.47 4.43 -13.16
C ASN A 104 -1.86 3.46 -12.14
N LEU A 105 -0.55 3.54 -11.93
CA LEU A 105 0.17 2.72 -10.95
C LEU A 105 -0.22 3.07 -9.51
N ASN A 106 -0.38 4.35 -9.16
CA ASN A 106 -0.91 4.77 -7.86
C ASN A 106 -2.30 4.18 -7.60
N THR A 107 -3.19 4.17 -8.59
CA THR A 107 -4.51 3.53 -8.44
C THR A 107 -4.38 2.06 -8.10
N LYS A 108 -3.51 1.31 -8.80
CA LYS A 108 -3.25 -0.10 -8.50
C LYS A 108 -2.70 -0.31 -7.09
N ILE A 109 -1.72 0.50 -6.68
CA ILE A 109 -1.15 0.49 -5.33
C ILE A 109 -2.24 0.69 -4.27
N HIS A 110 -3.13 1.67 -4.46
CA HIS A 110 -4.23 1.92 -3.52
C HIS A 110 -5.22 0.77 -3.47
N THR A 111 -5.57 0.18 -4.62
CA THR A 111 -6.41 -1.01 -4.68
C THR A 111 -5.77 -2.17 -3.93
N GLN A 112 -4.49 -2.45 -4.16
CA GLN A 112 -3.77 -3.54 -3.50
C GLN A 112 -3.65 -3.34 -1.99
N LEU A 113 -3.36 -2.11 -1.55
CA LEU A 113 -3.35 -1.76 -0.13
C LEU A 113 -4.71 -2.04 0.54
N ALA A 114 -5.81 -1.65 -0.11
CA ALA A 114 -7.15 -1.91 0.40
C ALA A 114 -7.44 -3.41 0.52
N GLN A 115 -6.98 -4.21 -0.44
CA GLN A 115 -7.10 -5.68 -0.39
C GLN A 115 -6.31 -6.28 0.78
N ASN A 116 -5.08 -5.82 1.04
CA ASN A 116 -4.28 -6.30 2.17
C ASN A 116 -4.96 -5.97 3.51
N ILE A 117 -5.46 -4.73 3.66
CA ILE A 117 -6.20 -4.30 4.85
C ILE A 117 -7.45 -5.17 5.06
N GLN A 118 -8.22 -5.42 3.99
CA GLN A 118 -9.41 -6.25 4.07
C GLN A 118 -9.09 -7.69 4.47
N ALA A 119 -8.05 -8.29 3.88
CA ALA A 119 -7.63 -9.65 4.20
C ALA A 119 -7.23 -9.79 5.67
N LEU A 120 -6.44 -8.85 6.20
CA LEU A 120 -6.06 -8.80 7.62
C LEU A 120 -7.27 -8.63 8.54
N ALA A 121 -8.22 -7.76 8.17
CA ALA A 121 -9.44 -7.56 8.94
C ALA A 121 -10.27 -8.85 9.02
N VAL A 122 -10.44 -9.56 7.90
CA VAL A 122 -11.13 -10.85 7.85
C VAL A 122 -10.42 -11.90 8.72
N SER A 123 -9.09 -11.99 8.66
CA SER A 123 -8.31 -12.91 9.52
C SER A 123 -8.49 -12.60 11.00
N THR A 124 -8.54 -11.31 11.35
CA THR A 124 -8.79 -10.87 12.73
C THR A 124 -10.19 -11.25 13.21
N THR A 125 -11.22 -11.04 12.39
CA THR A 125 -12.59 -11.45 12.72
C THR A 125 -12.71 -12.96 12.95
N LYS A 126 -12.10 -13.78 12.08
CA LYS A 126 -12.07 -15.24 12.24
C LYS A 126 -11.39 -15.65 13.56
N MET A 127 -10.27 -15.02 13.90
CA MET A 127 -9.58 -15.29 15.16
C MET A 127 -10.46 -14.93 16.37
N GLN A 128 -11.18 -13.80 16.33
CA GLN A 128 -12.11 -13.42 17.38
C GLN A 128 -13.26 -14.43 17.55
N GLU A 129 -13.82 -14.96 16.47
CA GLU A 129 -14.86 -15.99 16.51
C GLU A 129 -14.36 -17.29 17.13
N ILE A 130 -13.15 -17.73 16.78
CA ILE A 130 -12.51 -18.90 17.38
C ILE A 130 -12.31 -18.69 18.89
N LEU A 131 -11.77 -17.54 19.29
CA LEU A 131 -11.56 -17.23 20.71
C LEU A 131 -12.88 -17.19 21.49
N ARG A 132 -13.93 -16.61 20.92
CA ARG A 132 -15.29 -16.61 21.51
C ARG A 132 -15.80 -18.04 21.68
N SER A 133 -15.68 -18.88 20.66
CA SER A 133 -16.09 -20.28 20.72
C SER A 133 -15.38 -21.04 21.85
N ILE A 134 -14.05 -20.93 21.93
CA ILE A 134 -13.26 -21.56 22.99
C ILE A 134 -13.66 -21.04 24.38
N SER A 135 -13.87 -19.73 24.52
CA SER A 135 -14.27 -19.14 25.81
C SER A 135 -15.65 -19.62 26.26
N ASN A 136 -16.59 -19.80 25.33
CA ASN A 136 -17.92 -20.33 25.60
C ASN A 136 -17.86 -21.83 25.96
N SER A 137 -17.03 -22.63 25.28
CA SER A 137 -16.79 -24.02 25.65
C SER A 137 -16.19 -24.17 27.06
N ARG A 138 -15.33 -23.23 27.47
CA ARG A 138 -14.74 -23.24 28.83
C ARG A 138 -15.79 -22.92 29.90
N LYS A 139 -16.71 -21.98 29.66
CA LYS A 139 -17.86 -21.70 30.55
C LYS A 139 -18.78 -22.91 30.70
N ILE A 140 -19.13 -23.56 29.59
CA ILE A 140 -19.95 -24.79 29.62
C ILE A 140 -19.28 -25.89 30.47
N ARG A 141 -17.95 -26.01 30.43
CA ARG A 141 -17.20 -27.03 31.17
C ARG A 141 -17.10 -26.73 32.68
N THR A 142 -17.11 -25.46 33.09
CA THR A 142 -17.23 -25.08 34.51
C THR A 142 -18.65 -25.32 35.04
N ASP A 143 -19.67 -25.14 34.21
CA ASP A 143 -21.07 -25.34 34.60
C ASP A 143 -21.46 -26.83 34.64
N LEU A 144 -20.76 -27.69 33.90
CA LEU A 144 -20.93 -29.16 33.91
C LEU A 144 -20.17 -29.88 35.03
N HIS A 145 -19.38 -29.18 35.85
CA HIS A 145 -18.74 -29.73 37.06
C HIS A 145 -19.70 -29.71 38.26
N LEU A 146 -20.87 -30.34 38.07
CA LEU A 146 -21.77 -30.73 39.16
C LEU A 146 -22.08 -32.22 39.04
N PRO A 147 -21.42 -33.05 39.86
CA PRO A 147 -22.06 -34.24 40.41
C PRO A 147 -21.88 -34.25 41.95
N ASN A 148 -22.77 -34.73 42.79
CA ASN A 148 -23.97 -35.54 42.61
C ASN A 148 -24.79 -35.45 43.91
N HIS A 149 -26.07 -35.77 43.82
CA HIS A 149 -26.97 -36.03 44.95
C HIS A 149 -26.32 -36.84 46.08
N HIS A 150 -26.45 -36.35 47.32
CA HIS A 150 -26.74 -37.10 48.57
C HIS A 150 -27.16 -36.03 49.61
N ALA A 151 -28.19 -36.18 50.45
CA ALA A 151 -28.89 -37.36 50.90
C ALA A 151 -30.33 -37.02 51.30
N ARG A 152 -31.20 -38.03 51.10
CA ARG A 152 -32.45 -38.22 51.84
C ARG A 152 -32.21 -38.06 53.35
N ARG A 153 -33.03 -37.27 54.02
CA ARG A 153 -33.92 -37.67 55.14
C ARG A 153 -34.75 -36.49 55.60
#